data_AF-A0A7V0UEF0-F1
#
_entry.id   AF-A0A7V0UEF0-F1
#
_cell.length_a   1.000
_cell.length_b   1.000
_cell.length_c   1.000
_cell.angle_alpha   90.00
_cell.angle_beta   90.00
_cell.angle_gamma   90.00
#
_symmetry.space_group_name_H-M   'P 1'
#
loop_
_entity.id
_entity.type
_entity.pdbx_description
1 polymer ?
#
loop_
_entity_poly.entity_id
_entity_poly.type
_entity_poly.pdbx_seq_one_letter_code
_entity_poly.pdbx_strand_id
1 'polypeptide(L)'
;MKGTQQKMGTTWLRSDWPVIPSHASMWKYLPELEHALHRGVIAVRDPDRPAFYEIEIGPHWFYVHIPSRITGVYLVAVARTTFENASVLMEHAC
;
A
#
# COMPACT_ATOMS: atom_id res chain seq x y z
N MET A 1 -2.52 8.91 -22.21
CA MET A 1 -3.64 9.51 -21.45
C MET A 1 -3.15 9.74 -20.02
N LYS A 2 -3.09 10.99 -19.57
CA LYS A 2 -2.53 11.40 -18.28
C LYS A 2 -3.60 11.22 -17.20
N GLY A 3 -3.41 10.25 -16.30
CA GLY A 3 -4.27 10.05 -15.14
C GLY A 3 -3.96 11.08 -14.07
N THR A 4 -4.98 11.83 -13.68
CA THR A 4 -4.97 12.96 -12.75
C THR A 4 -4.44 12.54 -11.36
N GLN A 5 -3.31 13.10 -10.93
CA GLN A 5 -2.88 13.04 -9.53
C GLN A 5 -3.79 13.95 -8.69
N GLN A 6 -4.99 13.46 -8.33
CA GLN A 6 -5.74 14.04 -7.22
C GLN A 6 -4.95 13.80 -5.94
N LYS A 7 -4.88 14.79 -5.05
CA LYS A 7 -4.22 14.74 -3.74
C LYS A 7 -4.59 13.43 -3.02
N MET A 8 -3.72 12.45 -3.14
CA MET A 8 -3.78 11.17 -2.46
C MET A 8 -3.69 11.44 -0.97
N GLY A 9 -4.78 11.24 -0.23
CA GLY A 9 -4.82 11.43 1.21
C GLY A 9 -3.87 10.44 1.88
N THR A 10 -2.65 10.89 2.14
CA THR A 10 -1.66 10.10 2.88
C THR A 10 -2.10 10.00 4.33
N THR A 11 -2.04 8.79 4.90
CA THR A 11 -2.41 8.52 6.28
C THR A 11 -1.39 7.59 6.92
N TRP A 12 -1.25 7.68 8.23
CA TRP A 12 -0.48 6.72 9.01
C TRP A 12 -1.41 5.56 9.42
N LEU A 13 -1.09 4.34 9.01
CA LEU A 13 -1.83 3.13 9.40
C LEU A 13 -1.03 2.34 10.42
N ARG A 14 -1.67 2.03 11.55
CA ARG A 14 -1.15 1.09 12.55
C ARG A 14 -2.23 0.08 12.90
N SER A 15 -1.89 -1.21 12.90
CA SER A 15 -2.83 -2.28 13.20
C SER A 15 -2.12 -3.48 13.80
N ASP A 16 -2.74 -4.09 14.81
CA ASP A 16 -2.37 -5.38 15.39
C ASP A 16 -3.27 -6.52 14.88
N TRP A 17 -4.16 -6.23 13.92
CA TRP A 17 -5.03 -7.23 13.32
C TRP A 17 -4.26 -8.14 12.35
N PRO A 18 -4.67 -9.42 12.24
CA PRO A 18 -4.07 -10.34 11.29
C PRO A 18 -4.25 -9.86 9.85
N VAL A 19 -3.24 -10.11 9.02
CA VAL A 19 -3.35 -9.88 7.58
C VAL A 19 -3.90 -11.14 6.91
N ILE A 20 -4.99 -10.98 6.15
CA ILE A 20 -5.72 -12.07 5.49
C ILE A 20 -5.49 -11.95 3.99
N PRO A 21 -4.73 -12.85 3.34
CA PRO A 21 -4.51 -12.80 1.91
C PRO A 21 -5.73 -13.28 1.12
N SER A 22 -6.07 -12.56 0.05
CA SER A 22 -7.15 -12.96 -0.86
C SER A 22 -6.79 -14.19 -1.70
N HIS A 23 -5.49 -14.49 -1.86
CA HIS A 23 -4.98 -15.67 -2.55
C HIS A 23 -3.82 -16.34 -1.81
N ALA A 24 -3.76 -17.67 -1.83
CA ALA A 24 -2.72 -18.45 -1.15
C ALA A 24 -1.28 -18.09 -1.57
N SER A 25 -1.09 -17.66 -2.81
CA SER A 25 0.22 -17.23 -3.33
C SER A 25 0.80 -16.00 -2.63
N MET A 26 -0.02 -15.23 -1.91
CA MET A 26 0.38 -14.00 -1.22
C MET A 26 0.87 -14.24 0.22
N TRP A 27 0.78 -15.47 0.74
CA TRP A 27 1.16 -15.79 2.14
C TRP A 27 2.60 -15.40 2.48
N LYS A 28 3.51 -15.49 1.51
CA LYS A 28 4.92 -15.13 1.68
C LYS A 28 5.15 -13.64 1.97
N TYR A 29 4.17 -12.77 1.73
CA TYR A 29 4.30 -11.33 1.97
C TYR A 29 3.66 -10.88 3.30
N LEU A 30 2.94 -11.77 3.99
CA LEU A 30 2.28 -11.42 5.25
C LEU A 30 3.27 -10.92 6.31
N PRO A 31 4.42 -11.58 6.55
CA PRO A 31 5.32 -11.14 7.63
C PRO A 31 5.84 -9.72 7.43
N GLU A 32 6.11 -9.32 6.18
CA GLU A 32 6.58 -7.96 5.86
C GLU A 32 5.48 -6.92 6.12
N LEU A 33 4.27 -7.18 5.63
CA LEU A 33 3.13 -6.28 5.78
C LEU A 33 2.66 -6.18 7.23
N GLU A 34 2.56 -7.30 7.95
CA GLU A 34 2.21 -7.35 9.38
C GLU A 34 3.21 -6.57 10.22
N HIS A 35 4.51 -6.78 9.99
CA HIS A 35 5.55 -6.06 10.73
C HIS A 35 5.52 -4.55 10.47
N ALA A 36 5.24 -4.13 9.23
CA ALA A 36 5.06 -2.72 8.91
C ALA A 36 3.82 -2.13 9.59
N LEU A 37 2.68 -2.80 9.52
CA LEU A 37 1.43 -2.35 10.16
C LEU A 37 1.55 -2.29 11.68
N HIS A 38 2.26 -3.23 12.31
CA HIS A 38 2.47 -3.23 13.76
C HIS A 38 3.27 -2.00 14.23
N ARG A 39 4.31 -1.63 13.49
CA ARG A 39 5.13 -0.43 13.74
C ARG A 39 4.45 0.87 13.32
N GLY A 40 3.46 0.77 12.46
CA GLY A 40 2.88 1.90 11.77
C GLY A 40 3.58 2.18 10.45
N VAL A 41 2.80 2.42 9.40
CA VAL A 41 3.29 2.62 8.03
C VAL A 41 2.51 3.73 7.34
N ILE A 42 3.20 4.46 6.46
CA ILE A 42 2.54 5.41 5.56
C ILE A 42 1.72 4.62 4.53
N ALA A 43 0.48 5.06 4.36
CA ALA A 43 -0.41 4.53 3.35
C ALA A 43 -1.08 5.67 2.59
N VAL A 44 -1.41 5.40 1.33
CA VAL A 44 -2.23 6.28 0.50
C VAL A 44 -3.64 5.72 0.47
N ARG A 45 -4.63 6.53 0.85
CA ARG A 45 -6.03 6.13 0.69
C ARG A 45 -6.42 6.14 -0.79
N ASP A 46 -7.06 5.07 -1.23
CA ASP A 46 -7.71 5.00 -2.53
C ASP A 46 -8.91 5.98 -2.54
N PRO A 47 -8.92 7.01 -3.42
CA PRO A 47 -9.97 8.03 -3.42
C PRO A 47 -11.32 7.48 -3.90
N ASP A 48 -11.32 6.44 -4.72
CA ASP A 48 -12.53 5.86 -5.31
C ASP A 48 -13.14 4.78 -4.42
N ARG A 49 -12.34 4.21 -3.50
CA ARG A 49 -12.73 3.09 -2.65
C ARG A 49 -12.44 3.38 -1.18
N PRO A 50 -13.45 3.83 -0.41
CA PRO A 50 -13.31 4.01 1.03
C PRO A 50 -12.81 2.72 1.70
N ALA A 51 -11.91 2.88 2.68
CA ALA A 51 -11.28 1.78 3.41
C ALA A 51 -10.27 0.92 2.61
N PHE A 52 -9.95 1.31 1.37
CA PHE A 52 -8.83 0.74 0.62
C PHE A 52 -7.61 1.65 0.70
N TYR A 53 -6.44 1.02 0.75
CA TYR A 53 -5.17 1.70 0.94
C TYR A 53 -4.07 1.04 0.12
N GLU A 54 -3.16 1.87 -0.37
CA GLU A 54 -1.91 1.51 -0.99
C GLU A 54 -0.78 1.72 0.01
N ILE A 55 0.12 0.73 0.12
CA ILE A 55 1.25 0.76 1.05
C ILE A 55 2.49 0.32 0.29
N GLU A 56 3.54 1.12 0.34
CA GLU A 56 4.85 0.77 -0.21
C GLU A 56 5.80 0.38 0.91
N ILE A 57 6.35 -0.84 0.84
CA ILE A 57 7.34 -1.37 1.78
C ILE A 57 8.49 -1.95 0.97
N GLY A 58 9.63 -1.26 0.99
CA GLY A 58 10.79 -1.66 0.21
C GLY A 58 10.44 -1.81 -1.29
N PRO A 59 10.70 -2.98 -1.91
CA PRO A 59 10.44 -3.22 -3.33
C PRO A 59 9.00 -3.68 -3.61
N HIS A 60 8.11 -3.65 -2.62
CA HIS A 60 6.75 -4.17 -2.74
C HIS A 60 5.72 -3.07 -2.54
N TRP A 61 4.73 -3.06 -3.42
CA TRP A 61 3.50 -2.30 -3.30
C TRP A 61 2.38 -3.26 -2.90
N PHE A 62 1.62 -2.86 -1.88
CA PHE A 62 0.52 -3.61 -1.31
C PHE A 62 -0.77 -2.83 -1.44
N TYR A 63 -1.82 -3.51 -1.87
CA TYR A 63 -3.18 -2.99 -1.87
C TYR A 63 -3.99 -3.73 -0.83
N VAL A 64 -4.48 -3.00 0.16
CA VAL A 64 -5.17 -3.57 1.33
C VAL A 64 -6.56 -2.97 1.50
N HIS A 65 -7.47 -3.79 2.03
CA HIS A 65 -8.80 -3.37 2.46
C HIS A 65 -8.91 -3.54 3.99
N ILE A 66 -9.30 -2.47 4.68
CA ILE A 66 -9.43 -2.45 6.14
C ILE A 66 -10.86 -2.05 6.52
N PRO A 67 -11.81 -2.98 6.55
CA PRO A 67 -13.21 -2.68 6.84
C PRO A 67 -13.39 -2.17 8.28
N SER A 68 -14.29 -1.20 8.46
CA SER A 68 -14.53 -0.57 9.78
C SER A 68 -15.25 -1.47 10.79
N ARG A 69 -15.86 -2.57 10.35
CA ARG A 69 -16.73 -3.43 11.17
C ARG A 69 -16.19 -4.83 11.42
N ILE A 70 -15.09 -5.22 10.78
CA ILE A 70 -14.52 -6.56 10.88
C ILE A 70 -13.03 -6.41 11.19
N THR A 71 -12.55 -7.13 12.20
CA THR A 71 -11.13 -7.13 12.56
C THR A 71 -10.34 -7.94 11.53
N GLY A 72 -9.53 -7.26 10.73
CA GLY A 72 -8.65 -7.89 9.75
C GLY A 72 -8.14 -6.88 8.72
N VAL A 73 -6.94 -7.11 8.22
CA VAL A 73 -6.39 -6.37 7.08
C VAL A 73 -6.37 -7.33 5.89
N TYR A 74 -7.22 -7.08 4.90
CA TYR A 74 -7.33 -7.97 3.76
C TYR A 74 -6.33 -7.55 2.70
N LEU A 75 -5.34 -8.40 2.43
CA LEU A 75 -4.38 -8.20 1.36
C LEU A 75 -5.03 -8.59 0.03
N VAL A 76 -5.29 -7.59 -0.81
CA VAL A 76 -6.03 -7.73 -2.07
C VAL A 76 -5.07 -7.94 -3.23
N ALA A 77 -3.96 -7.19 -3.28
CA ALA A 77 -2.95 -7.33 -4.32
C ALA A 77 -1.55 -7.01 -3.81
N VAL A 78 -0.55 -7.60 -4.48
CA VAL A 78 0.87 -7.31 -4.28
C VAL A 78 1.51 -7.12 -5.65
N ALA A 79 2.30 -6.08 -5.80
CA ALA A 79 3.13 -5.84 -6.97
C ALA A 79 4.56 -5.53 -6.53
N ARG A 80 5.53 -5.75 -7.42
CA ARG A 80 6.88 -5.20 -7.22
C ARG A 80 6.88 -3.77 -7.74
N THR A 81 7.40 -2.84 -6.95
CA THR A 81 7.70 -1.49 -7.44
C THR A 81 8.87 -1.61 -8.41
N THR A 82 8.61 -1.45 -9.70
CA THR A 82 9.69 -1.28 -10.67
C THR A 82 10.24 0.14 -10.48
N PHE A 83 11.54 0.26 -10.23
CA PHE A 83 12.24 1.54 -10.07
C PHE A 83 12.31 2.39 -11.36
N GLU A 84 11.33 2.30 -12.26
CA GLU A 84 11.42 2.87 -13.61
C GLU A 84 10.82 4.28 -13.74
N ASN A 85 10.64 5.04 -12.65
CA ASN A 85 10.21 6.45 -12.73
C ASN A 85 10.74 7.34 -11.58
N ALA A 86 11.94 7.09 -11.08
CA ALA A 86 12.62 7.99 -10.14
C ALA A 86 13.73 8.85 -10.77
N SER A 87 13.91 8.83 -12.11
CA SER A 87 15.00 9.58 -12.77
C SER A 87 14.59 10.53 -13.90
N VAL A 88 13.31 10.64 -14.29
CA VAL A 88 12.89 11.68 -15.25
C VAL A 88 12.30 12.87 -14.49
N LEU A 89 13.11 13.54 -13.64
CA LEU A 89 12.84 14.90 -13.13
C LEU A 89 14.00 15.53 -12.34
N MET A 90 15.24 15.10 -12.57
CA MET A 90 16.45 15.88 -12.26
C MET A 90 17.35 15.67 -13.48
N GLU A 91 17.21 16.48 -14.53
CA GLU A 91 18.28 17.40 -14.94
C GLU A 91 17.68 18.53 -15.82
N HIS A 92 16.93 19.44 -15.21
CA HIS A 92 16.78 20.82 -15.68
C HIS A 92 16.98 21.74 -14.47
N ALA A 93 18.24 21.91 -14.06
CA ALA A 93 18.67 23.00 -13.20
C ALA A 93 20.17 23.25 -13.45
N CYS A 94 20.43 24.35 -14.18
CA CYS A 94 21.70 25.06 -14.45
C CYS A 94 22.92 24.26 -14.91
#